data_AF-A0A8J8GF90-F1
#
_entry.id   AF-A0A8J8GF90-F1
#
_cell.length_a   1.000
_cell.length_b   1.000
_cell.length_c   1.000
_cell.angle_alpha   90.00
_cell.angle_beta   90.00
_cell.angle_gamma   90.00
#
_symmetry.space_group_name_H-M   'P 1'
#
loop_
_entity.id
_entity.type
_entity.pdbx_description
1 polymer ?
#
loop_
_entity_poly.entity_id
_entity_poly.type
_entity_poly.pdbx_seq_one_letter_code
_entity_poly.pdbx_strand_id
1 'polypeptide(L)'
;MEEVTKLDPSMLSAFAELVGVHQNIERGMLLLYIAIVILSIIVFNLGFAQKLPILKTIIIYILLLIGCAPLTLLGVRLPVAEGLFITAIVLGIYRYRLHLQRKDQNKA
;
A
#
# COMPACT_ATOMS: atom_id res chain seq x y z
N MET A 1 30.62 -20.26 4.99
CA MET A 1 29.28 -19.82 5.45
C MET A 1 28.89 -18.66 4.55
N GLU A 2 28.53 -18.98 3.32
CA GLU A 2 28.56 -18.05 2.16
C GLU A 2 27.31 -18.25 1.30
N GLU A 3 26.15 -18.40 1.95
CA GLU A 3 24.88 -18.79 1.32
C GLU A 3 23.78 -17.75 1.57
N VAL A 4 24.12 -16.46 1.58
CA VAL A 4 23.16 -15.35 1.77
C VAL A 4 23.33 -14.27 0.69
N THR A 5 23.74 -14.65 -0.53
CA THR A 5 23.94 -13.67 -1.64
C THR A 5 23.40 -14.13 -3.00
N LYS A 6 22.37 -14.98 -3.04
CA LYS A 6 21.60 -15.17 -4.29
C LYS A 6 20.11 -15.18 -3.99
N LEU A 7 19.55 -13.98 -3.82
CA LEU A 7 18.14 -13.78 -4.18
C LEU A 7 18.09 -13.66 -5.71
N ASP A 8 17.45 -14.64 -6.33
CA ASP A 8 17.29 -14.76 -7.77
C ASP A 8 16.45 -13.58 -8.30
N PRO A 9 16.95 -12.79 -9.27
CA PRO A 9 16.28 -11.57 -9.75
C PRO A 9 14.91 -11.86 -10.41
N SER A 10 14.66 -13.12 -10.80
CA SER A 10 13.41 -13.54 -11.43
C SER A 10 12.20 -13.66 -10.48
N MET A 11 12.41 -13.54 -9.15
CA MET A 11 11.36 -13.66 -8.13
C MET A 11 10.99 -12.33 -7.45
N LEU A 12 11.56 -11.21 -7.91
CA LEU A 12 11.29 -9.88 -7.35
C LEU A 12 10.04 -9.29 -8.02
N SER A 13 9.10 -8.82 -7.18
CA SER A 13 7.99 -7.97 -7.63
C SER A 13 8.53 -6.71 -8.31
N ALA A 14 7.87 -6.18 -9.35
CA ALA A 14 8.37 -5.02 -10.10
C ALA A 14 8.60 -3.79 -9.20
N PHE A 15 7.82 -3.65 -8.14
CA PHE A 15 8.03 -2.62 -7.11
C PHE A 15 9.24 -2.88 -6.22
N ALA A 16 9.61 -4.14 -5.95
CA ALA A 16 10.82 -4.49 -5.21
C ALA A 16 12.09 -4.16 -6.02
N GLU A 17 12.02 -4.34 -7.35
CA GLU A 17 13.08 -3.98 -8.28
C GLU A 17 13.20 -2.45 -8.44
N LEU A 18 12.07 -1.73 -8.58
CA LEU A 18 12.03 -0.26 -8.68
C LEU A 18 12.59 0.43 -7.43
N VAL A 19 12.37 -0.15 -6.25
CA VAL A 19 12.85 0.36 -4.96
C VAL A 19 14.37 0.14 -4.76
N GLY A 20 15.03 -0.63 -5.62
CA GLY A 20 16.48 -0.79 -5.58
C GLY A 20 16.98 -1.71 -4.47
N VAL A 21 16.19 -2.75 -4.12
CA VAL A 21 16.59 -3.82 -3.18
C VAL A 21 17.92 -4.46 -3.57
N HIS A 22 18.27 -4.41 -4.86
CA HIS A 22 19.46 -5.02 -5.43
C HIS A 22 20.78 -4.38 -4.98
N GLN A 23 20.79 -3.11 -4.54
CA GLN A 23 22.04 -2.45 -4.11
C GLN A 23 22.33 -2.66 -2.62
N ASN A 24 21.30 -2.67 -1.76
CA ASN A 24 21.45 -2.83 -0.31
C ASN A 24 20.15 -3.43 0.26
N ILE A 25 20.16 -4.71 0.64
CA ILE A 25 18.97 -5.44 1.11
C ILE A 25 18.31 -4.74 2.32
N GLU A 26 19.10 -4.22 3.26
CA GLU A 26 18.57 -3.49 4.42
C GLU A 26 17.79 -2.23 4.04
N ARG A 27 18.35 -1.42 3.12
CA ARG A 27 17.71 -0.18 2.66
C ARG A 27 16.50 -0.48 1.77
N GLY A 28 16.61 -1.49 0.92
CA GLY A 28 15.55 -1.95 0.05
C GLY A 28 14.30 -2.39 0.82
N MET A 29 14.47 -3.26 1.82
CA MET A 29 13.35 -3.67 2.68
C MET A 29 12.70 -2.49 3.41
N LEU A 30 13.49 -1.55 3.91
CA LEU A 30 12.98 -0.36 4.58
C LEU A 30 12.14 0.52 3.64
N LEU A 31 12.64 0.77 2.43
CA LEU A 31 11.91 1.55 1.43
C LEU A 31 10.64 0.84 0.97
N LEU A 32 10.68 -0.49 0.80
CA LEU A 32 9.51 -1.30 0.43
C LEU A 32 8.45 -1.28 1.55
N TYR A 33 8.89 -1.40 2.81
CA TYR A 33 8.02 -1.25 3.99
C TYR A 33 7.32 0.11 3.98
N ILE A 34 8.08 1.20 3.80
CA ILE A 34 7.54 2.56 3.75
C ILE A 34 6.55 2.72 2.59
N ALA A 35 6.87 2.20 1.40
CA ALA A 35 5.98 2.26 0.24
C ALA A 35 4.66 1.54 0.52
N ILE A 36 4.70 0.30 1.03
CA ILE A 36 3.48 -0.47 1.35
C ILE A 36 2.67 0.25 2.44
N VAL A 37 3.32 0.78 3.49
CA VAL A 37 2.63 1.54 4.54
C VAL A 37 1.92 2.76 3.95
N ILE A 38 2.59 3.56 3.11
CA ILE A 38 1.99 4.75 2.47
C ILE A 38 0.83 4.35 1.58
N LEU A 39 1.00 3.35 0.70
CA LEU A 39 -0.08 2.85 -0.15
C LEU A 39 -1.25 2.32 0.67
N SER A 40 -0.98 1.62 1.77
CA SER A 40 -2.02 1.06 2.62
C SER A 40 -2.79 2.15 3.36
N ILE A 41 -2.12 3.23 3.77
CA ILE A 41 -2.77 4.41 4.36
C ILE A 41 -3.70 5.06 3.32
N ILE A 42 -3.24 5.22 2.07
CA ILE A 42 -4.04 5.80 0.98
C ILE A 42 -5.27 4.93 0.73
N VAL A 43 -5.09 3.62 0.55
CA VAL A 43 -6.20 2.67 0.33
C VAL A 43 -7.17 2.69 1.50
N PHE A 44 -6.67 2.69 2.73
CA PHE A 44 -7.53 2.75 3.92
C PHE A 44 -8.35 4.05 3.94
N ASN A 45 -7.73 5.20 3.67
CA ASN A 45 -8.40 6.49 3.64
C ASN A 45 -9.40 6.63 2.47
N LEU A 46 -9.16 5.92 1.36
CA LEU A 46 -10.06 5.86 0.21
C LEU A 46 -11.22 4.89 0.43
N GLY A 47 -10.97 3.71 1.00
CA GLY A 47 -11.94 2.64 1.24
C GLY A 47 -12.88 2.93 2.39
N PHE A 48 -12.37 3.51 3.47
CA PHE A 48 -13.19 4.06 4.54
C PHE A 48 -13.61 5.48 4.16
N ALA A 49 -14.56 5.60 3.23
CA ALA A 49 -15.22 6.87 2.89
C ALA A 49 -16.10 7.45 4.01
N GLN A 50 -15.81 7.13 5.28
CA GLN A 50 -16.60 7.48 6.45
C GLN A 50 -15.77 8.35 7.37
N LYS A 51 -16.38 9.40 7.97
CA LYS A 51 -15.69 10.26 8.95
C LYS A 51 -15.38 9.43 10.19
N LEU A 52 -14.18 8.88 10.31
CA LEU A 52 -13.78 8.19 11.52
C LEU A 52 -13.44 9.21 12.60
N PRO A 53 -13.96 9.05 13.84
CA PRO A 53 -13.54 9.86 14.96
C PRO A 53 -12.03 9.67 15.19
N ILE A 54 -11.33 10.76 15.50
CA ILE A 54 -9.87 10.88 15.53
C ILE A 54 -9.23 9.75 16.37
N LEU A 55 -9.88 9.36 17.46
CA LEU A 55 -9.44 8.27 18.34
C LEU A 55 -9.42 6.90 17.66
N LYS A 56 -10.41 6.58 16.81
CA LYS A 56 -10.44 5.34 16.03
C LYS A 56 -9.35 5.35 14.95
N THR A 57 -9.10 6.50 14.34
CA THR A 57 -8.04 6.64 13.33
C THR A 57 -6.68 6.28 13.93
N ILE A 58 -6.36 6.72 15.14
CA ILE A 58 -5.09 6.38 15.81
C ILE A 58 -4.93 4.87 15.99
N ILE A 59 -5.96 4.19 16.51
CA ILE A 59 -5.95 2.73 16.69
C ILE A 59 -5.70 2.01 15.36
N ILE A 60 -6.33 2.49 14.29
CA ILE A 60 -6.20 1.87 12.98
C ILE A 60 -4.82 2.11 12.40
N TYR A 61 -4.23 3.30 12.54
CA TYR A 61 -2.85 3.55 12.11
C TYR A 61 -1.85 2.67 12.86
N ILE A 62 -2.04 2.43 14.16
CA ILE A 62 -1.21 1.49 14.94
C ILE A 62 -1.38 0.07 14.38
N LEU A 63 -2.61 -0.37 14.16
CA LEU A 63 -2.90 -1.68 13.58
C LEU A 63 -2.34 -1.82 12.16
N LEU A 64 -2.36 -0.73 11.37
CA LEU A 64 -1.81 -0.69 10.01
C LEU A 64 -0.28 -0.84 10.04
N LEU A 65 0.40 -0.13 10.94
CA LEU A 65 1.84 -0.20 11.10
C LEU A 65 2.30 -1.62 11.45
N ILE A 66 1.59 -2.26 12.39
CA ILE A 66 1.84 -3.64 12.80
C ILE A 66 1.47 -4.63 11.68
N GLY A 67 0.32 -4.43 11.03
CA GLY A 67 -0.17 -5.29 9.95
C GLY A 67 0.67 -5.21 8.67
N CYS A 68 1.41 -4.13 8.45
CA CYS A 68 2.32 -3.98 7.32
C CYS A 68 3.59 -4.82 7.44
N ALA A 69 3.95 -5.30 8.65
CA ALA A 69 5.13 -6.12 8.87
C ALA A 69 5.08 -7.45 8.08
N PRO A 70 4.05 -8.31 8.22
CA PRO A 70 3.91 -9.49 7.36
C PRO A 70 3.68 -9.12 5.90
N LEU A 71 3.04 -7.98 5.63
CA LEU A 71 2.74 -7.52 4.27
C LEU A 71 4.02 -7.17 3.49
N THR A 72 5.05 -6.68 4.18
CA THR A 72 6.36 -6.38 3.59
C THR A 72 7.13 -7.65 3.30
N LEU A 73 7.06 -8.65 4.19
CA LEU A 73 7.62 -9.97 3.94
C LEU A 73 7.01 -10.61 2.69
N LEU A 74 5.68 -10.50 2.53
CA LEU A 74 4.97 -10.96 1.35
C LEU A 74 5.27 -10.10 0.13
N GLY A 75 5.37 -8.78 0.28
CA GLY A 75 5.61 -7.83 -0.82
C GLY A 75 6.96 -7.98 -1.53
N VAL A 76 7.93 -8.64 -0.90
CA VAL A 76 9.20 -9.00 -1.56
C VAL A 76 8.99 -10.04 -2.65
N ARG A 77 8.09 -11.01 -2.44
CA ARG A 77 7.85 -12.15 -3.34
C ARG A 77 6.50 -12.12 -4.06
N LEU A 78 5.58 -11.26 -3.62
CA LEU A 78 4.25 -11.10 -4.20
C LEU A 78 4.03 -9.65 -4.67
N PRO A 79 3.23 -9.44 -5.73
CA PRO A 79 2.83 -8.13 -6.24
C PRO A 79 1.82 -7.39 -5.33
N VAL A 80 2.09 -7.30 -4.03
CA VAL A 80 1.17 -6.70 -3.05
C VAL A 80 1.01 -5.19 -3.27
N ALA A 81 2.12 -4.49 -3.52
CA ALA A 81 2.11 -3.05 -3.78
C ALA A 81 1.28 -2.71 -5.04
N GLU A 82 1.39 -3.52 -6.09
CA GLU A 82 0.62 -3.38 -7.33
C GLU A 82 -0.88 -3.54 -7.07
N GLY A 83 -1.25 -4.56 -6.29
CA GLY A 83 -2.64 -4.78 -5.87
C GLY A 83 -3.22 -3.61 -5.07
N LEU A 84 -2.44 -3.06 -4.13
CA LEU A 84 -2.84 -1.85 -3.40
C LEU A 84 -2.97 -0.65 -4.34
N PHE A 85 -2.06 -0.48 -5.30
CA PHE A 85 -2.08 0.63 -6.24
C PHE A 85 -3.33 0.58 -7.15
N ILE A 86 -3.63 -0.59 -7.72
CA ILE A 86 -4.83 -0.80 -8.55
C ILE A 86 -6.08 -0.54 -7.71
N THR A 87 -6.13 -1.08 -6.48
CA THR A 87 -7.27 -0.86 -5.57
C THR A 87 -7.47 0.63 -5.26
N ALA A 88 -6.38 1.36 -4.99
CA ALA A 88 -6.43 2.81 -4.74
C ALA A 88 -6.98 3.57 -5.96
N ILE A 89 -6.56 3.21 -7.17
CA ILE A 89 -7.06 3.82 -8.41
C ILE A 89 -8.56 3.52 -8.59
N VAL A 90 -8.96 2.25 -8.48
CA VAL A 90 -10.36 1.82 -8.67
C VAL A 90 -11.28 2.53 -7.69
N LEU A 91 -10.93 2.56 -6.40
CA LEU A 91 -11.69 3.28 -5.39
C LEU A 91 -11.67 4.80 -5.60
N GLY A 92 -10.53 5.35 -6.03
CA GLY A 92 -10.40 6.78 -6.33
C GLY A 92 -11.37 7.21 -7.43
N ILE A 93 -11.42 6.45 -8.54
CA ILE A 93 -12.35 6.69 -9.65
C ILE A 93 -13.80 6.50 -9.18
N TYR A 94 -14.10 5.43 -8.44
CA TYR A 94 -15.43 5.17 -7.91
C TYR A 94 -15.92 6.32 -7.02
N ARG A 95 -15.07 6.79 -6.10
CA ARG A 95 -15.38 7.87 -5.17
C ARG A 95 -15.57 9.19 -5.91
N TYR A 96 -14.76 9.47 -6.92
CA TYR A 96 -14.92 10.66 -7.76
C TYR A 96 -16.28 10.67 -8.47
N ARG A 97 -16.66 9.55 -9.11
CA ARG A 97 -18.01 9.41 -9.73
C ARG A 97 -19.15 9.54 -8.71
N LEU A 98 -19.00 8.97 -7.52
CA LEU A 98 -20.07 8.99 -6.51
C LEU A 98 -20.29 10.39 -5.95
N HIS A 99 -19.23 11.17 -5.73
CA HIS A 99 -19.35 12.56 -5.28
C HIS A 99 -19.97 13.47 -6.34
N LEU A 100 -19.73 13.19 -7.63
CA LEU A 100 -20.32 13.96 -8.73
C LEU A 100 -21.83 13.74 -8.84
N GLN A 101 -22.30 12.48 -8.71
CA GLN A 101 -23.74 12.15 -8.75
C GLN A 101 -24.55 12.79 -7.62
N ARG A 102 -23.95 12.98 -6.43
CA ARG A 102 -24.61 13.63 -5.29
C ARG A 102 -24.75 15.14 -5.45
N LYS A 103 -23.95 15.78 -6.30
CA LYS A 103 -24.06 17.22 -6.61
C LYS A 103 -25.12 17.50 -7.68
N ASP A 104 -25.36 16.56 -8.59
CA ASP A 104 -26.33 16.70 -9.68
C ASP A 104 -27.78 16.62 -9.17
N GLN A 105 -28.04 15.81 -8.15
CA GLN A 105 -29.38 15.62 -7.55
C GLN A 105 -29.84 16.79 -6.66
N ASN A 106 -28.95 17.68 -6.23
CA ASN A 106 -29.30 18.85 -5.40
C ASN A 106 -29.49 20.13 -6.25
N LYS A 107 -29.61 19.97 -7.57
CA LYS A 107 -29.81 21.07 -8.53
C LYS A 107 -31.09 20.93 -9.36
N ALA A 108 -31.96 19.98 -9.02
CA ALA A 108 -33.29 19.83 -9.62
C ALA A 108 -34.38 20.25 -8.64
#